data_AF-A0AAX4JU42-F1
#
_entry.id   AF-A0AAX4JU42-F1
#
_cell.length_a   1.000
_cell.length_b   1.000
_cell.length_c   1.000
_cell.angle_alpha   90.00
_cell.angle_beta   90.00
_cell.angle_gamma   90.00
#
_symmetry.space_group_name_H-M   'P 1'
#
loop_
_entity.id
_entity.type
_entity.pdbx_description
1 polymer ?
#
loop_
_entity_poly.entity_id
_entity_poly.type
_entity_poly.pdbx_seq_one_letter_code
_entity_poly.pdbx_strand_id
1 'polypeptide(L)'
;MLVEELSTDMDRITQLQDAILDLLTITSTSIDYITKRTEFEQTSKVIPTTLQTPHAANRTEYKAAIETFVADIVRRSKDIKKLIENLPKKDDSSQRAQRLTELQEELKVANDEYKVALVQSEELLMELQSALDEALGEDASDFQIPLKIMKITNPNAADGDDRENIVVDP
;
A
#
# COMPACT_ATOMS: atom_id res chain seq x y z
N MET A 1 9.46 10.71 -6.25
CA MET A 1 10.55 9.90 -5.66
C MET A 1 10.25 9.43 -4.24
N LEU A 2 10.07 10.29 -3.23
CA LEU A 2 9.86 9.82 -1.84
C LEU A 2 8.54 9.07 -1.59
N VAL A 3 7.43 9.53 -2.19
CA VAL A 3 6.14 8.81 -2.16
C VAL A 3 6.23 7.46 -2.86
N GLU A 4 7.02 7.39 -3.94
CA GLU A 4 7.24 6.17 -4.70
C GLU A 4 8.11 5.18 -3.94
N GLU A 5 9.18 5.64 -3.29
CA GLU A 5 10.03 4.82 -2.40
C GLU A 5 9.23 4.29 -1.19
N LEU A 6 8.43 5.14 -0.53
CA LEU A 6 7.61 4.74 0.62
C LEU A 6 6.46 3.80 0.21
N SER A 7 5.84 4.06 -0.95
CA SER A 7 4.84 3.17 -1.54
C SER A 7 5.43 1.83 -1.95
N THR A 8 6.65 1.81 -2.49
CA THR A 8 7.35 0.58 -2.88
C THR A 8 7.76 -0.23 -1.65
N ASP A 9 8.17 0.43 -0.57
CA ASP A 9 8.51 -0.23 0.69
C ASP A 9 7.29 -0.82 1.39
N MET A 10 6.18 -0.08 1.43
CA MET A 10 4.92 -0.57 1.96
C MET A 10 4.40 -1.76 1.14
N ASP A 11 4.47 -1.67 -0.20
CA ASP A 11 4.11 -2.76 -1.10
C ASP A 11 4.97 -4.02 -0.86
N ARG A 12 6.29 -3.88 -0.68
CA ARG A 12 7.17 -5.01 -0.34
C ARG A 12 6.85 -5.65 1.01
N ILE A 13 6.48 -4.86 2.01
CA ILE A 13 6.08 -5.37 3.33
C ILE A 13 4.75 -6.14 3.21
N THR A 14 3.77 -5.60 2.49
CA THR A 14 2.50 -6.29 2.22
C THR A 14 2.74 -7.59 1.46
N GLN A 15 3.58 -7.59 0.43
CA GLN A 15 3.96 -8.80 -0.31
C GLN A 15 4.62 -9.87 0.58
N LEU A 16 5.49 -9.46 1.51
CA LEU A 16 6.08 -10.39 2.48
C LEU A 16 5.02 -10.98 3.41
N GLN A 17 4.10 -10.15 3.90
CA GLN A 17 3.02 -10.59 4.77
C GLN A 17 2.12 -11.62 4.07
N ASP A 18 1.71 -11.35 2.83
CA ASP A 18 0.90 -12.26 2.03
C ASP A 18 1.64 -13.56 1.74
N ALA A 19 2.93 -13.51 1.42
CA ALA A 19 3.74 -14.70 1.19
C ALA A 19 3.86 -15.59 2.45
N ILE A 20 3.95 -14.99 3.64
CA ILE A 20 3.97 -15.71 4.92
C ILE A 20 2.60 -16.32 5.22
N LEU A 21 1.52 -15.56 5.04
CA LEU A 21 0.15 -16.05 5.23
C LEU A 21 -0.17 -17.22 4.31
N ASP A 22 0.24 -17.14 3.05
CA ASP A 22 0.10 -18.23 2.11
C ASP A 22 0.90 -19.46 2.50
N LEU A 23 2.16 -19.29 2.97
CA LEU A 23 2.98 -20.41 3.44
C LEU A 23 2.29 -21.13 4.61
N LEU A 24 1.70 -20.36 5.54
CA LEU A 24 0.96 -20.89 6.68
C LEU A 24 -0.33 -21.61 6.23
N THR A 25 -1.03 -21.05 5.25
CA THR A 25 -2.23 -21.67 4.65
C THR A 25 -1.89 -22.98 3.96
N ILE A 26 -0.80 -23.04 3.20
CA ILE A 26 -0.37 -24.26 2.50
C ILE A 26 0.12 -25.32 3.48
N THR A 27 0.87 -24.93 4.51
CA THR A 27 1.33 -25.87 5.53
C THR A 27 0.15 -26.46 6.31
N SER A 28 -0.80 -25.65 6.75
CA SER A 28 -2.00 -26.15 7.45
C SER A 28 -2.86 -27.05 6.56
N THR A 29 -3.14 -26.65 5.31
CA THR A 29 -3.90 -27.48 4.36
C THR A 29 -3.16 -28.78 4.00
N SER A 30 -1.84 -28.76 3.90
CA SER A 30 -1.03 -29.97 3.66
C SER A 30 -1.08 -30.95 4.84
N ILE A 31 -1.04 -30.44 6.09
CA ILE A 31 -1.20 -31.26 7.31
C ILE A 31 -2.61 -31.83 7.37
N ASP A 32 -3.62 -31.04 7.05
CA ASP A 32 -5.01 -31.48 6.97
C ASP A 32 -5.20 -32.59 5.92
N TYR A 33 -4.56 -32.46 4.76
CA TYR A 33 -4.59 -33.48 3.72
C TYR A 33 -3.91 -34.78 4.18
N ILE A 34 -2.72 -34.67 4.76
CA ILE A 34 -1.94 -35.79 5.30
C ILE A 34 -2.77 -36.52 6.37
N THR A 35 -3.31 -35.80 7.34
CA THR A 35 -4.06 -36.41 8.45
C THR A 35 -5.37 -37.07 8.00
N LYS A 36 -6.12 -36.46 7.07
CA LYS A 36 -7.44 -36.96 6.64
C LYS A 36 -7.38 -38.04 5.56
N ARG A 37 -6.31 -38.12 4.77
CA ARG A 37 -6.19 -39.06 3.63
C ARG A 37 -5.19 -40.18 3.83
N THR A 38 -4.68 -40.39 5.05
CA THR A 38 -3.80 -41.52 5.36
C THR A 38 -4.55 -42.86 5.29
N GLU A 39 -3.94 -43.82 4.62
CA GLU A 39 -4.31 -45.24 4.71
C GLU A 39 -3.64 -45.88 5.92
N PHE A 40 -4.37 -46.73 6.64
CA PHE A 40 -3.78 -47.57 7.69
C PHE A 40 -3.00 -48.73 7.05
N GLU A 41 -1.69 -48.80 7.31
CA GLU A 41 -0.85 -49.90 6.83
C GLU A 41 -1.00 -51.13 7.75
N GLN A 42 -1.22 -52.30 7.15
CA GLN A 42 -1.34 -53.55 7.91
C GLN A 42 0.03 -54.01 8.40
N THR A 43 0.29 -53.89 9.70
CA THR A 43 1.58 -54.23 10.31
C THR A 43 1.81 -55.75 10.46
N SER A 44 0.76 -56.57 10.39
CA SER A 44 0.85 -58.03 10.49
C SER A 44 -0.16 -58.74 9.59
N LYS A 45 0.32 -59.73 8.80
CA LYS A 45 -0.50 -60.55 7.89
C LYS A 45 -1.56 -61.41 8.61
N VAL A 46 -1.44 -61.57 9.93
CA VAL A 46 -2.31 -62.44 10.75
C VAL A 46 -3.57 -61.71 11.23
N ILE A 47 -3.53 -60.38 11.31
CA ILE A 47 -4.63 -59.57 11.84
C ILE A 47 -5.19 -58.73 10.69
N PRO A 48 -6.40 -59.01 10.19
CA PRO A 48 -7.00 -58.23 9.11
C PRO A 48 -7.27 -56.79 9.57
N THR A 49 -7.03 -55.82 8.69
CA THR A 49 -7.24 -54.40 8.94
C THR A 49 -8.74 -54.12 9.15
N THR A 50 -9.12 -53.70 10.35
CA THR A 50 -10.53 -53.49 10.74
C THR A 50 -11.03 -52.06 10.48
N LEU A 51 -10.13 -51.11 10.26
CA LEU A 51 -10.45 -49.70 9.99
C LEU A 51 -10.09 -49.36 8.55
N GLN A 52 -11.11 -49.09 7.74
CA GLN A 52 -10.98 -48.58 6.38
C GLN A 52 -11.25 -47.07 6.42
N THR A 53 -10.33 -46.26 5.89
CA THR A 53 -10.56 -44.83 5.70
C THR A 53 -11.29 -44.62 4.37
N PRO A 54 -12.56 -44.17 4.35
CA PRO A 54 -13.37 -44.11 3.13
C PRO A 54 -12.94 -43.02 2.13
N HIS A 55 -11.95 -42.19 2.47
CA HIS A 55 -11.40 -41.11 1.64
C HIS A 55 -9.87 -41.22 1.50
N ALA A 56 -9.31 -42.38 1.80
CA ALA A 56 -7.88 -42.59 1.70
C ALA A 56 -7.42 -42.51 0.24
N ALA A 57 -6.31 -41.82 0.00
CA ALA A 57 -5.72 -41.74 -1.32
C ALA A 57 -4.82 -42.96 -1.54
N ASN A 58 -4.81 -43.47 -2.78
CA ASN A 58 -3.88 -44.53 -3.17
C ASN A 58 -2.44 -44.16 -2.76
N ARG A 59 -1.68 -45.10 -2.21
CA ARG A 59 -0.32 -44.87 -1.70
C ARG A 59 0.60 -44.12 -2.67
N THR A 60 0.46 -44.36 -3.97
CA THR A 60 1.23 -43.68 -5.03
C THR A 60 0.84 -42.22 -5.18
N GLU A 61 -0.47 -41.93 -5.20
CA GLU A 61 -1.02 -40.57 -5.27
C GLU A 61 -0.73 -39.79 -3.98
N TYR A 62 -0.81 -40.45 -2.82
CA TYR A 62 -0.48 -39.87 -1.53
C TYR A 62 0.99 -39.43 -1.45
N LYS A 63 1.93 -40.28 -1.92
CA LYS A 63 3.35 -39.92 -2.00
C LYS A 63 3.60 -38.76 -2.98
N ALA A 64 3.00 -38.80 -4.17
CA ALA A 64 3.13 -37.73 -5.15
C ALA A 64 2.58 -36.38 -4.63
N ALA A 65 1.46 -36.42 -3.90
CA ALA A 65 0.89 -35.24 -3.26
C ALA A 65 1.84 -34.66 -2.19
N ILE A 66 2.42 -35.51 -1.33
CA ILE A 66 3.41 -35.07 -0.33
C ILE A 66 4.64 -34.44 -1.00
N GLU A 67 5.19 -35.07 -2.03
CA GLU A 67 6.35 -34.51 -2.76
C GLU A 67 6.03 -33.13 -3.36
N THR A 68 4.81 -32.96 -3.89
CA THR A 68 4.31 -31.68 -4.40
C THR A 68 4.21 -30.63 -3.29
N PHE A 69 3.61 -30.96 -2.15
CA PHE A 69 3.51 -30.04 -1.01
C PHE A 69 4.88 -29.63 -0.46
N VAL A 70 5.81 -30.58 -0.35
CA VAL A 70 7.17 -30.29 0.10
C VAL A 70 7.88 -29.38 -0.90
N ALA A 71 7.76 -29.63 -2.20
CA ALA A 71 8.34 -28.77 -3.23
C ALA A 71 7.78 -27.34 -3.16
N ASP A 72 6.47 -27.18 -2.96
CA ASP A 72 5.80 -25.88 -2.84
C ASP A 72 6.23 -25.12 -1.58
N ILE A 73 6.32 -25.81 -0.44
CA ILE A 73 6.81 -25.23 0.82
C ILE A 73 8.25 -24.74 0.67
N VAL A 74 9.13 -25.55 0.07
CA VAL A 74 10.53 -25.19 -0.15
C VAL A 74 10.66 -24.00 -1.10
N ARG A 75 9.85 -23.97 -2.17
CA ARG A 75 9.82 -22.85 -3.12
C ARG A 75 9.39 -21.56 -2.42
N ARG A 76 8.27 -21.58 -1.69
CA ARG A 76 7.75 -20.40 -0.97
C ARG A 76 8.70 -19.92 0.12
N SER A 77 9.36 -20.84 0.83
CA SER A 77 10.40 -20.47 1.81
C SER A 77 11.58 -19.74 1.16
N LYS A 78 12.02 -20.16 -0.04
CA LYS A 78 13.05 -19.45 -0.80
C LYS A 78 12.58 -18.08 -1.27
N ASP A 79 11.33 -17.96 -1.70
CA ASP A 79 10.75 -16.69 -2.15
C ASP A 79 10.64 -15.70 -0.98
N ILE A 80 10.21 -16.15 0.20
CA ILE A 80 10.23 -15.35 1.43
C ILE A 80 11.65 -14.90 1.77
N LYS A 81 12.66 -15.78 1.65
CA LYS A 81 14.05 -15.39 1.91
C LYS A 81 14.52 -14.28 0.96
N LYS A 82 14.19 -14.36 -0.32
CA LYS A 82 14.48 -13.30 -1.30
C LYS A 82 13.74 -12.00 -0.97
N LEU A 83 12.47 -12.09 -0.56
CA LEU A 83 11.70 -10.92 -0.13
C LEU A 83 12.37 -10.26 1.08
N ILE A 84 12.82 -11.03 2.06
CA ILE A 84 13.58 -10.53 3.23
C ILE A 84 14.89 -9.85 2.82
N GLU A 85 15.63 -10.41 1.86
CA GLU A 85 16.85 -9.78 1.34
C GLU A 85 16.57 -8.46 0.61
N ASN A 86 15.38 -8.33 0.02
CA ASN A 86 14.91 -7.13 -0.67
C ASN A 86 14.22 -6.11 0.24
N LEU A 87 14.10 -6.40 1.55
CA LEU A 87 13.55 -5.43 2.49
C LEU A 87 14.51 -4.23 2.62
N PRO A 88 13.98 -3.00 2.62
CA PRO A 88 14.78 -1.81 2.95
C PRO A 88 15.42 -1.95 4.33
N LYS A 89 16.70 -1.58 4.47
CA LYS A 89 17.44 -1.74 5.72
C LYS A 89 17.05 -0.64 6.71
N LYS A 90 17.04 -1.00 8.00
CA LYS A 90 16.64 -0.10 9.09
C LYS A 90 17.51 1.17 9.22
N ASP A 91 18.77 1.10 8.79
CA ASP A 91 19.71 2.22 8.78
C ASP A 91 19.35 3.33 7.78
N ASP A 92 18.46 3.06 6.81
CA ASP A 92 17.99 4.09 5.88
C ASP A 92 16.98 5.04 6.52
N SER A 93 16.42 4.74 7.70
CA SER A 93 15.33 5.53 8.29
C SER A 93 15.74 6.96 8.69
N SER A 94 16.95 7.16 9.21
CA SER A 94 17.45 8.49 9.58
C SER A 94 17.77 9.34 8.35
N GLN A 95 18.41 8.73 7.34
CA GLN A 95 18.69 9.38 6.06
C GLN A 95 17.40 9.71 5.30
N ARG A 96 16.39 8.82 5.37
CA ARG A 96 15.06 9.09 4.82
C ARG A 96 14.37 10.25 5.52
N ALA A 97 14.41 10.30 6.85
CA ALA A 97 13.85 11.41 7.61
C ALA A 97 14.51 12.75 7.22
N GLN A 98 15.84 12.75 7.10
CA GLN A 98 16.59 13.93 6.67
C GLN A 98 16.26 14.33 5.22
N ARG A 99 16.19 13.37 4.30
CA ARG A 99 15.75 13.61 2.92
C ARG A 99 14.31 14.12 2.85
N LEU A 100 13.45 13.67 3.76
CA LEU A 100 12.05 14.11 3.83
C LEU A 100 11.95 15.56 4.31
N THR A 101 12.78 15.95 5.28
CA THR A 101 12.88 17.36 5.71
C THR A 101 13.44 18.26 4.60
N GLU A 102 14.45 17.81 3.87
CA GLU A 102 14.99 18.55 2.72
C GLU A 102 13.93 18.74 1.62
N LEU A 103 13.17 17.68 1.30
CA LEU A 103 12.11 17.76 0.30
C LEU A 103 10.94 18.66 0.75
N GLN A 104 10.64 18.69 2.04
CA GLN A 104 9.63 19.60 2.60
C GLN A 104 10.07 21.06 2.49
N GLU A 105 11.35 21.35 2.74
CA GLU A 105 11.93 22.69 2.56
C GLU A 105 11.86 23.11 1.08
N GLU A 106 12.25 22.22 0.17
CA GLU A 106 12.18 22.47 -1.29
C GLU A 106 10.74 22.72 -1.75
N LEU A 107 9.77 21.92 -1.27
CA LEU A 107 8.35 22.13 -1.58
C LEU A 107 7.84 23.47 -1.04
N LYS A 108 8.30 23.90 0.13
CA LYS A 108 7.90 25.18 0.70
C LYS A 108 8.40 26.34 -0.15
N VAL A 109 9.66 26.30 -0.57
CA VAL A 109 10.25 27.30 -1.46
C VAL A 109 9.50 27.33 -2.80
N ALA A 110 9.30 26.18 -3.43
CA ALA A 110 8.56 26.10 -4.69
C ALA A 110 7.11 26.59 -4.58
N ASN A 111 6.45 26.36 -3.44
CA ASN A 111 5.09 26.85 -3.19
C ASN A 111 5.06 28.38 -3.04
N ASP A 112 6.06 28.95 -2.36
CA ASP A 112 6.16 30.39 -2.19
C ASP A 112 6.51 31.08 -3.52
N GLU A 113 7.40 30.51 -4.33
CA GLU A 113 7.65 30.96 -5.70
C GLU A 113 6.39 30.89 -6.57
N TYR A 114 5.62 29.79 -6.46
CA TYR A 114 4.35 29.64 -7.15
C TYR A 114 3.34 30.73 -6.76
N LYS A 115 3.22 31.07 -5.47
CA LYS A 115 2.35 32.18 -5.02
C LYS A 115 2.79 33.52 -5.58
N VAL A 116 4.09 33.80 -5.60
CA VAL A 116 4.61 35.06 -6.16
C VAL A 116 4.31 35.15 -7.65
N ALA A 117 4.54 34.08 -8.41
CA ALA A 117 4.22 34.03 -9.83
C ALA A 117 2.71 34.18 -10.09
N LEU A 118 1.86 33.63 -9.22
CA LEU A 118 0.41 33.79 -9.29
C LEU A 118 0.00 35.26 -9.12
N VAL A 119 0.51 35.94 -8.09
CA VAL A 119 0.22 37.36 -7.84
C VAL A 119 0.67 38.23 -9.02
N GLN A 120 1.86 37.99 -9.56
CA GLN A 120 2.34 38.70 -10.75
C GLN A 120 1.44 38.45 -11.97
N SER A 121 0.97 37.22 -12.16
CA SER A 121 0.02 36.91 -13.23
C SER A 121 -1.32 37.60 -13.02
N GLU A 122 -1.80 37.72 -11.79
CA GLU A 122 -3.04 38.44 -11.47
C GLU A 122 -2.90 39.95 -11.73
N GLU A 123 -1.78 40.56 -11.31
CA GLU A 123 -1.50 41.98 -11.58
C GLU A 123 -1.43 42.28 -13.08
N LEU A 124 -0.71 41.46 -13.85
CA LEU A 124 -0.63 41.61 -15.31
C LEU A 124 -1.98 41.41 -16.00
N LEU A 125 -2.84 40.51 -15.48
CA LEU A 125 -4.19 40.34 -16.00
C LEU A 125 -5.07 41.57 -15.71
N MET A 126 -4.94 42.18 -14.54
CA MET A 126 -5.64 43.43 -14.23
C MET A 126 -5.17 44.59 -15.11
N GLU A 127 -3.86 44.70 -15.35
CA GLU A 127 -3.29 45.71 -16.25
C GLU A 127 -3.76 45.50 -17.69
N LEU A 128 -3.75 44.25 -18.17
CA LEU A 128 -4.27 43.89 -19.49
C LEU A 128 -5.76 44.23 -19.60
N GLN A 129 -6.56 43.90 -18.58
CA GLN A 129 -8.00 44.19 -18.55
C GLN A 129 -8.26 45.70 -18.58
N SER A 130 -7.52 46.48 -17.77
CA SER A 130 -7.63 47.95 -17.76
C SER A 130 -7.22 48.57 -19.10
N ALA A 131 -6.14 48.09 -19.72
CA ALA A 131 -5.70 48.54 -21.03
C ALA A 131 -6.71 48.16 -22.13
N LEU A 132 -7.36 47.00 -22.01
CA LEU A 132 -8.40 46.57 -22.93
C LEU A 132 -9.67 47.44 -22.78
N ASP A 133 -10.09 47.72 -21.55
CA ASP A 133 -11.26 48.57 -21.25
C ASP A 133 -11.03 50.02 -21.72
N GLU A 134 -9.81 50.55 -21.55
CA GLU A 134 -9.42 51.87 -22.05
C GLU A 134 -9.35 51.91 -23.59
N ALA A 135 -8.87 50.84 -24.22
CA ALA A 135 -8.77 50.76 -25.69
C ALA A 135 -10.11 50.46 -26.38
N LEU A 136 -11.04 49.75 -25.74
CA LEU A 136 -12.35 49.40 -26.30
C LEU A 136 -13.49 50.35 -25.93
N GLY A 137 -13.36 51.20 -24.90
CA GLY A 137 -14.31 52.26 -24.56
C GLY A 137 -15.76 51.81 -24.36
N GLU A 138 -16.18 51.61 -23.09
CA GLU A 138 -17.55 51.33 -22.60
C GLU A 138 -18.39 50.20 -23.25
N ASP A 139 -17.97 49.58 -24.36
CA ASP A 139 -18.75 48.54 -25.06
C ASP A 139 -18.34 47.08 -24.72
N ALA A 140 -17.48 46.86 -23.71
CA ALA A 140 -16.85 45.56 -23.44
C ALA A 140 -17.41 44.78 -22.22
N SER A 141 -18.63 45.08 -21.75
CA SER A 141 -19.23 44.38 -20.59
C SER A 141 -19.46 42.87 -20.78
N ASP A 142 -19.22 42.33 -21.97
CA ASP A 142 -19.44 40.92 -22.33
C ASP A 142 -18.18 40.02 -22.29
N PHE A 143 -16.97 40.56 -22.10
CA PHE A 143 -15.75 39.74 -22.01
C PHE A 143 -15.38 39.38 -20.57
N GLN A 144 -16.22 38.56 -19.93
CA GLN A 144 -15.82 37.87 -18.70
C GLN A 144 -14.81 36.77 -19.03
N ILE A 145 -13.52 37.05 -18.84
CA ILE A 145 -12.49 36.02 -18.78
C ILE A 145 -12.89 35.08 -17.63
N PRO A 146 -13.12 33.78 -17.87
CA PRO A 146 -13.63 32.90 -16.84
C PRO A 146 -12.58 32.68 -15.75
N LEU A 147 -12.75 33.36 -14.61
CA LEU A 147 -12.12 33.03 -13.33
C LEU A 147 -12.57 31.63 -12.89
N LYS A 148 -11.94 30.58 -13.43
CA LYS A 148 -12.19 29.18 -13.02
C LYS A 148 -11.00 28.54 -12.32
N ILE A 149 -10.21 29.32 -11.58
CA ILE A 149 -9.11 28.80 -10.76
C ILE A 149 -9.42 28.87 -9.25
N MET A 150 -10.53 29.49 -8.84
CA MET A 150 -10.87 29.73 -7.42
C MET A 150 -11.57 28.54 -6.70
N LYS A 151 -11.25 27.28 -7.02
CA LYS A 151 -11.84 26.11 -6.31
C LYS A 151 -10.87 25.01 -5.91
N ILE A 152 -9.56 25.26 -5.85
CA ILE A 152 -8.60 24.27 -5.32
C ILE A 152 -7.72 24.91 -4.25
N THR A 153 -8.34 25.33 -3.14
CA THR A 153 -7.59 25.63 -1.91
C THR A 153 -8.55 25.58 -0.72
N ASN A 154 -8.89 24.36 -0.28
CA ASN A 154 -8.89 24.06 1.16
C ASN A 154 -8.98 22.54 1.45
N PRO A 155 -7.86 21.87 1.80
CA PRO A 155 -7.92 20.58 2.48
C PRO A 155 -7.72 20.67 4.01
N ASN A 156 -7.65 21.86 4.63
CA ASN A 156 -7.38 22.01 6.08
C ASN A 156 -8.59 22.51 6.90
N ALA A 157 -9.82 22.20 6.49
CA ALA A 157 -11.03 22.50 7.28
C ALA A 157 -11.86 21.25 7.62
N ALA A 158 -11.19 20.16 7.96
CA ALA A 158 -11.83 18.97 8.53
C ALA A 158 -10.86 18.22 9.45
N ASP A 159 -10.51 18.83 10.59
CA ASP A 159 -10.13 18.07 11.78
C ASP A 159 -10.37 18.94 13.03
N GLY A 160 -11.65 19.14 13.33
CA GLY A 160 -12.10 19.50 14.67
C GLY A 160 -12.60 18.22 15.31
N ASP A 161 -11.68 17.40 15.81
CA ASP A 161 -12.00 16.26 16.66
C ASP A 161 -11.98 16.70 18.12
N ASP A 162 -13.04 16.29 18.80
CA ASP A 162 -13.43 16.60 20.14
C ASP A 162 -12.36 16.21 21.17
N ARG A 163 -11.96 17.14 22.04
CA ARG A 163 -11.43 16.81 23.36
C ARG A 163 -11.62 17.93 24.37
N GLU A 164 -12.27 17.53 25.46
CA GLU A 164 -12.23 18.09 26.81
C GLU A 164 -13.08 19.32 27.11
N ASN A 165 -14.33 19.06 27.52
CA ASN A 165 -14.90 19.78 28.65
C ASN A 165 -15.84 18.86 29.46
N ILE A 166 -15.25 18.04 30.34
CA ILE A 166 -15.97 17.44 31.47
C ILE A 166 -15.79 18.39 32.64
N VAL A 167 -16.86 19.13 32.94
CA VAL A 167 -17.00 19.93 34.15
C VAL A 167 -16.98 18.99 35.36
N VAL A 168 -15.97 19.13 36.21
CA VAL A 168 -15.95 18.58 37.57
C VAL A 168 -16.41 19.71 38.48
N ASP A 169 -17.64 19.61 38.97
CA ASP A 169 -18.14 20.41 40.10
C ASP A 169 -17.98 19.61 41.41
N PRO A 170 -17.89 20.31 42.56
CA PRO A 170 -17.13 19.88 43.75
C PRO A 170 -17.71 18.74 44.58
#